data_AF-A0A7K4YF41-F1
#
_entry.id   AF-A0A7K4YF41-F1
#
_cell.length_a   1.000
_cell.length_b   1.000
_cell.length_c   1.000
_cell.angle_alpha   90.00
_cell.angle_beta   90.00
_cell.angle_gamma   90.00
#
_symmetry.space_group_name_H-M   'P 1'
#
loop_
_entity.id
_entity.type
_entity.pdbx_description
1 polymer ?
#
loop_
_entity_poly.entity_id
_entity_poly.type
_entity_poly.pdbx_seq_one_letter_code
_entity_poly.pdbx_strand_id
1 'polypeptide(L)'
;KPVETSPSVVFENVKGCRPNCLRMLLENISGLAVDDDFTVEVIPEINVAVATFIKRIDTEEFVKKCSRHKRVKEFKMTARLLELTWSVKVENVPASISTDYITIYFESVRNGGGPVSDVQLFPEENSAIVTFCDRKGNA
;
A
#
# COMPACT_ATOMS: atom_id res chain seq x y z
N LYS A 1 10.95 -15.62 13.58
CA LYS A 1 9.84 -14.64 13.44
C LYS A 1 9.02 -15.06 12.23
N PRO A 2 7.68 -15.10 12.29
CA PRO A 2 6.90 -15.26 11.07
C PRO A 2 7.21 -14.07 10.17
N VAL A 3 7.44 -14.33 8.89
CA VAL A 3 7.49 -13.28 7.88
C VAL A 3 6.06 -12.76 7.78
N GLU A 4 5.80 -11.54 8.24
CA GLU A 4 4.53 -10.86 7.98
C GLU A 4 4.45 -10.62 6.48
N THR A 5 3.69 -11.47 5.79
CA THR A 5 3.40 -11.30 4.37
C THR A 5 2.42 -10.13 4.24
N SER A 6 2.69 -9.25 3.28
CA SER A 6 1.81 -8.11 3.01
C SER A 6 0.42 -8.62 2.65
N PRO A 7 -0.66 -8.09 3.27
CA PRO A 7 -2.03 -8.39 2.87
C PRO A 7 -2.39 -7.70 1.54
N SER A 8 -1.47 -6.92 0.98
CA SER A 8 -1.71 -6.10 -0.19
C SER A 8 -0.90 -6.58 -1.39
N VAL A 9 -1.53 -6.53 -2.57
CA VAL A 9 -0.94 -6.90 -3.85
C VAL A 9 -1.07 -5.73 -4.81
N VAL A 10 0.06 -5.32 -5.37
CA VAL A 10 0.15 -4.29 -6.41
C VAL A 10 -0.04 -4.93 -7.77
N PHE A 11 -0.91 -4.33 -8.56
CA PHE A 11 -1.11 -4.62 -9.97
C PHE A 11 -0.62 -3.46 -10.81
N GLU A 12 0.30 -3.71 -11.73
CA GLU A 12 0.83 -2.68 -12.62
C GLU A 12 0.32 -2.90 -14.04
N ASN A 13 0.23 -1.84 -14.82
CA ASN A 13 -0.30 -1.85 -16.18
C ASN A 13 -1.81 -2.16 -16.28
N VAL A 14 -2.60 -1.56 -15.38
CA VAL A 14 -4.05 -1.79 -15.27
C VAL A 14 -4.91 -1.00 -16.28
N LYS A 15 -4.36 -0.02 -17.01
CA LYS A 15 -5.08 0.87 -17.95
C LYS A 15 -5.91 0.15 -19.00
N GLY A 16 -5.52 -1.06 -19.40
CA GLY A 16 -6.26 -1.89 -20.34
C GLY A 16 -7.51 -2.55 -19.76
N CYS A 17 -7.66 -2.52 -18.43
CA CYS A 17 -8.72 -3.17 -17.69
C CYS A 17 -9.59 -2.11 -16.99
N ARG A 18 -10.88 -2.06 -17.32
CA ARG A 18 -11.82 -1.16 -16.61
C ARG A 18 -11.89 -1.55 -15.12
N PRO A 19 -12.11 -0.61 -14.18
CA PRO A 19 -12.13 -0.90 -12.75
C PRO A 19 -13.07 -2.05 -12.36
N ASN A 20 -14.29 -2.08 -12.90
CA ASN A 20 -15.23 -3.18 -12.63
C ASN A 20 -14.76 -4.53 -13.20
N CYS A 21 -14.11 -4.51 -14.37
CA CYS A 21 -13.51 -5.72 -14.95
C CYS A 21 -12.35 -6.23 -14.09
N LEU A 22 -11.55 -5.32 -13.52
CA LEU A 22 -10.47 -5.65 -12.61
C LEU A 22 -11.03 -6.28 -11.34
N ARG A 23 -12.03 -5.67 -10.70
CA ARG A 23 -12.71 -6.22 -9.51
C ARG A 23 -13.20 -7.65 -9.74
N MET A 24 -13.99 -7.88 -10.80
CA MET A 24 -14.46 -9.23 -11.16
C MET A 24 -13.33 -10.23 -11.44
N LEU A 25 -12.25 -9.76 -12.07
CA LEU A 25 -11.08 -10.60 -12.32
C LEU A 25 -10.40 -11.02 -11.01
N LEU A 26 -10.26 -10.10 -10.07
CA LEU A 26 -9.65 -10.38 -8.77
C LEU A 26 -10.53 -11.31 -7.93
N GLU A 27 -11.85 -11.11 -7.92
CA GLU A 27 -12.81 -12.03 -7.26
C GLU A 27 -12.69 -13.46 -7.82
N ASN A 28 -12.57 -13.59 -9.15
CA ASN A 28 -12.43 -14.89 -9.79
C ASN A 28 -11.13 -15.61 -9.39
N ILE A 29 -10.01 -14.88 -9.33
CA ILE A 29 -8.69 -15.46 -8.99
C ILE A 29 -8.59 -15.79 -7.50
N SER A 30 -9.12 -14.91 -6.64
CA SER A 30 -9.05 -15.06 -5.18
C SER A 30 -10.10 -16.03 -4.63
N GLY A 31 -11.26 -16.13 -5.28
CA GLY A 31 -12.45 -16.79 -4.73
C GLY A 31 -13.09 -16.00 -3.60
N LEU A 32 -12.84 -14.70 -3.51
CA LEU A 32 -13.32 -13.79 -2.47
C LEU A 32 -14.24 -12.71 -3.06
N ALA A 33 -15.03 -12.07 -2.21
CA ALA A 33 -15.90 -10.96 -2.59
C ALA A 33 -15.20 -9.61 -2.39
N VAL A 34 -15.27 -8.74 -3.41
CA VAL A 34 -14.86 -7.34 -3.26
C VAL A 34 -15.75 -6.62 -2.25
N ASP A 35 -15.17 -5.67 -1.51
CA ASP A 35 -15.78 -4.84 -0.46
C ASP A 35 -16.06 -5.58 0.86
N ASP A 36 -16.33 -6.89 0.83
CA ASP A 36 -16.50 -7.71 2.04
C ASP A 36 -15.19 -8.38 2.49
N ASP A 37 -14.48 -9.03 1.57
CA ASP A 37 -13.27 -9.80 1.89
C ASP A 37 -11.97 -9.07 1.49
N PHE A 38 -12.05 -8.13 0.55
CA PHE A 38 -10.90 -7.31 0.10
C PHE A 38 -11.34 -6.02 -0.60
N THR A 39 -10.49 -5.00 -0.57
CA THR A 39 -10.70 -3.73 -1.27
C THR A 39 -9.78 -3.61 -2.48
N VAL A 40 -10.15 -2.75 -3.44
CA VAL A 40 -9.34 -2.44 -4.62
C VAL A 40 -9.32 -0.93 -4.83
N GLU A 41 -8.13 -0.34 -4.75
CA GLU A 41 -7.87 1.06 -5.05
C GLU A 41 -7.16 1.16 -6.41
N VAL A 42 -7.65 2.00 -7.31
CA VAL A 42 -7.02 2.24 -8.62
C VAL A 42 -6.39 3.63 -8.58
N ILE A 43 -5.13 3.71 -9.01
CA ILE A 43 -4.32 4.94 -9.08
C ILE A 43 -3.98 5.18 -10.56
N PRO A 44 -4.86 5.87 -11.31
CA PRO A 44 -4.71 6.03 -12.76
C PRO A 44 -3.43 6.76 -13.17
N GLU A 45 -2.96 7.69 -12.34
CA GLU A 45 -1.82 8.58 -12.59
C GLU A 45 -0.53 7.80 -12.84
N ILE A 46 -0.37 6.66 -12.14
CA ILE A 46 0.78 5.78 -12.26
C ILE A 46 0.43 4.40 -12.85
N ASN A 47 -0.80 4.24 -13.36
CA ASN A 47 -1.26 3.00 -14.01
C ASN A 47 -1.15 1.76 -13.09
N VAL A 48 -1.53 1.92 -11.82
CA VAL A 48 -1.48 0.90 -10.77
C VAL A 48 -2.86 0.67 -10.15
N ALA A 49 -3.09 -0.53 -9.64
CA ALA A 49 -4.11 -0.79 -8.65
C ALA A 49 -3.54 -1.56 -7.46
N VAL A 50 -4.09 -1.34 -6.27
CA VAL A 50 -3.73 -2.06 -5.05
C VAL A 50 -4.95 -2.84 -4.58
N ALA A 51 -4.79 -4.15 -4.42
CA ALA A 51 -5.78 -5.00 -3.77
C ALA A 51 -5.33 -5.27 -2.33
N THR A 52 -6.18 -4.98 -1.35
CA THR A 52 -5.88 -5.20 0.07
C THR A 52 -6.87 -6.20 0.66
N PHE A 53 -6.34 -7.37 1.05
CA PHE A 53 -7.14 -8.48 1.56
C PHE A 53 -7.42 -8.31 3.05
N ILE A 54 -8.69 -8.17 3.40
CA ILE A 54 -9.18 -8.13 4.78
C ILE A 54 -9.23 -9.55 5.33
N LYS A 55 -9.74 -10.48 4.50
CA LYS A 55 -9.74 -11.90 4.81
C LYS A 55 -8.36 -12.50 4.57
N ARG A 56 -7.89 -13.29 5.55
CA ARG A 56 -6.58 -13.95 5.45
C ARG A 56 -6.53 -14.90 4.27
N ILE A 57 -5.60 -14.65 3.36
CA ILE A 57 -5.23 -15.54 2.25
C ILE A 57 -3.71 -15.66 2.14
N ASP A 58 -3.26 -16.65 1.40
CA ASP A 58 -1.88 -16.74 0.95
C ASP A 58 -1.66 -15.79 -0.25
N THR A 59 -1.13 -14.60 0.04
CA THR A 59 -0.90 -13.55 -0.97
C THR A 59 0.21 -13.91 -1.96
N GLU A 60 1.18 -14.74 -1.57
CA GLU A 60 2.20 -15.25 -2.49
C GLU A 60 1.61 -16.23 -3.50
N GLU A 61 0.79 -17.17 -3.02
CA GLU A 61 0.08 -18.09 -3.91
C GLU A 61 -0.93 -17.36 -4.80
N PHE A 62 -1.60 -16.33 -4.27
CA PHE A 62 -2.46 -15.48 -5.08
C PHE A 62 -1.68 -14.78 -6.22
N VAL A 63 -0.52 -14.20 -5.94
CA VAL A 63 0.35 -13.60 -6.97
C VAL A 63 0.77 -14.65 -8.02
N LYS A 64 1.11 -15.88 -7.59
CA LYS A 64 1.40 -16.98 -8.51
C LYS A 64 0.19 -17.31 -9.40
N LYS A 65 -1.03 -17.37 -8.84
CA LYS A 65 -2.26 -17.55 -9.63
C LYS A 65 -2.47 -16.42 -10.63
N CYS A 66 -2.28 -15.16 -10.23
CA CYS A 66 -2.37 -14.01 -11.12
C CYS A 66 -1.43 -14.13 -12.31
N SER A 67 -0.16 -14.46 -12.09
CA SER A 67 0.83 -14.59 -13.18
C SER A 67 0.49 -15.69 -14.20
N ARG A 68 -0.31 -16.69 -13.80
CA ARG A 68 -0.76 -17.79 -14.68
C ARG A 68 -2.11 -17.49 -15.35
N HIS A 69 -2.87 -16.53 -14.85
CA HIS A 69 -4.23 -16.26 -15.30
C HIS A 69 -4.27 -15.62 -16.69
N LYS A 70 -5.11 -16.16 -17.58
CA LYS A 70 -5.18 -15.78 -19.01
C LYS A 70 -5.40 -14.28 -19.22
N ARG A 71 -6.41 -13.70 -18.58
CA ARG A 71 -6.73 -12.26 -18.71
C ARG A 71 -5.62 -11.35 -18.20
N VAL A 72 -4.92 -11.75 -17.14
CA VAL A 72 -3.80 -10.97 -16.59
C VAL A 72 -2.69 -10.86 -17.65
N LYS A 73 -2.37 -11.97 -18.32
CA LYS A 73 -1.42 -12.00 -19.44
C LYS A 73 -1.90 -11.21 -20.65
N GLU A 74 -3.18 -11.32 -21.02
CA GLU A 74 -3.77 -10.58 -22.15
C GLU A 74 -3.68 -9.06 -21.96
N PHE A 75 -3.94 -8.57 -20.75
CA PHE A 75 -3.78 -7.16 -20.40
C PHE A 75 -2.31 -6.77 -20.17
N LYS A 76 -1.37 -7.72 -20.22
CA LYS A 76 0.05 -7.52 -19.87
C LYS A 76 0.20 -6.91 -18.47
N MET A 77 -0.67 -7.29 -17.55
CA MET A 77 -0.65 -6.84 -16.17
C MET A 77 0.34 -7.70 -15.37
N THR A 78 1.04 -7.07 -14.42
CA THR A 78 1.88 -7.77 -13.44
C THR A 78 1.20 -7.71 -12.08
N ALA A 79 1.50 -8.69 -11.23
CA ALA A 79 1.06 -8.72 -9.84
C ALA A 79 2.28 -9.01 -8.96
N ARG A 80 2.44 -8.26 -7.87
CA ARG A 80 3.48 -8.48 -6.87
C ARG A 80 2.99 -8.04 -5.48
N LEU A 81 3.60 -8.57 -4.43
CA LEU A 81 3.29 -8.10 -3.07
C LEU A 81 3.62 -6.60 -2.94
N LEU A 82 2.74 -5.87 -2.27
CA LEU A 82 3.04 -4.50 -1.87
C LEU A 82 4.09 -4.51 -0.76
N GLU A 83 5.15 -3.75 -0.96
CA GLU A 83 6.22 -3.63 0.02
C GLU A 83 5.72 -2.91 1.27
N LEU A 84 6.14 -3.40 2.43
CA LEU A 84 5.92 -2.70 3.68
C LEU A 84 6.90 -1.53 3.76
N THR A 85 6.37 -0.32 4.00
CA THR A 85 7.18 0.88 4.20
C THR A 85 7.40 1.16 5.69
N TRP A 86 8.56 1.72 6.00
CA TRP A 86 8.86 2.33 7.30
C TRP A 86 8.66 3.84 7.31
N SER A 87 8.38 4.42 6.15
CA SER A 87 8.41 5.86 5.98
C SER A 87 7.11 6.37 5.41
N VAL A 88 6.70 7.55 5.89
CA VAL A 88 5.55 8.29 5.41
C VAL A 88 5.98 9.67 4.92
N LYS A 89 5.36 10.16 3.84
CA LYS A 89 5.49 11.55 3.43
C LYS A 89 4.41 12.37 4.13
N VAL A 90 4.83 13.45 4.78
CA VAL A 90 3.98 14.44 5.41
C VAL A 90 3.98 15.67 4.52
N GLU A 91 2.81 16.08 4.05
CA GLU A 91 2.66 17.24 3.17
C GLU A 91 2.08 18.44 3.93
N ASN A 92 2.21 19.63 3.35
CA ASN A 92 1.78 20.90 3.93
C ASN A 92 2.47 21.21 5.28
N VAL A 93 3.73 20.82 5.43
CA VAL A 93 4.56 21.12 6.59
C VAL A 93 4.96 22.60 6.54
N PRO A 94 4.55 23.43 7.52
CA PRO A 94 4.94 24.83 7.56
C PRO A 94 6.45 24.97 7.77
N ALA A 95 7.07 25.97 7.13
CA ALA A 95 8.51 26.22 7.21
C ALA A 95 9.03 26.51 8.64
N SER A 96 8.15 26.89 9.57
CA SER A 96 8.50 27.18 10.97
C SER A 96 8.52 25.95 11.88
N ILE A 97 8.06 24.78 11.41
CA ILE A 97 7.99 23.57 12.23
C ILE A 97 9.37 22.92 12.31
N SER A 98 9.80 22.62 13.54
CA SER A 98 11.04 21.88 13.79
C SER A 98 10.86 20.37 13.59
N THR A 99 11.95 19.67 13.29
CA THR A 99 12.00 18.21 13.26
C THR A 99 11.54 17.62 14.59
N ASP A 100 11.91 18.21 15.73
CA ASP A 100 11.52 17.74 17.07
C ASP A 100 10.00 17.72 17.25
N TYR A 101 9.29 18.74 16.75
CA TYR A 101 7.84 18.77 16.82
C TYR A 101 7.19 17.67 15.97
N ILE A 102 7.73 17.43 14.76
CA ILE A 102 7.28 16.34 13.89
C ILE A 102 7.51 14.99 14.57
N THR A 103 8.71 14.77 15.12
CA THR A 103 9.04 13.56 15.88
C THR A 103 8.04 13.34 17.01
N ILE A 104 7.84 14.31 17.90
CA ILE A 104 6.89 14.18 19.02
C ILE A 104 5.47 13.88 18.53
N TYR A 105 5.03 14.53 17.44
CA TYR A 105 3.70 14.29 16.88
C TYR A 105 3.53 12.86 16.37
N PHE A 106 4.52 12.32 15.65
CA PHE A 106 4.48 10.98 15.08
C PHE A 106 4.88 9.87 16.07
N GLU A 107 5.51 10.19 17.19
CA GLU A 107 5.72 9.27 18.31
C GLU A 107 4.51 9.15 19.25
N SER A 108 3.60 10.13 19.18
CA SER A 108 2.39 10.12 20.00
C SER A 108 1.46 8.97 19.63
N VAL A 109 1.30 8.02 20.55
CA VAL A 109 0.34 6.91 20.44
C VAL A 109 -1.10 7.42 20.26
N ARG A 110 -1.42 8.62 20.77
CA ARG A 110 -2.75 9.25 20.58
C ARG A 110 -3.04 9.57 19.12
N ASN A 111 -2.00 9.76 18.31
CA ASN A 111 -2.09 10.03 16.88
C ASN A 111 -1.96 8.74 16.04
N GLY A 112 -1.98 7.55 16.67
CA GLY A 112 -1.69 6.28 16.00
C GLY A 112 -0.20 6.12 15.64
N GLY A 113 0.66 6.93 16.26
CA GLY A 113 2.09 6.97 16.00
C GLY A 113 2.91 5.87 16.66
N GLY A 114 4.22 5.92 16.43
CA GLY A 114 5.19 4.99 16.97
C GLY A 114 6.61 5.58 16.97
N PRO A 115 7.61 4.89 17.56
CA PRO A 115 8.96 5.43 17.69
C PRO A 115 9.53 5.83 16.32
N VAL A 116 10.01 7.07 16.24
CA VAL A 116 10.55 7.65 15.01
C VAL A 116 12.07 7.50 15.01
N SER A 117 12.63 7.02 13.90
CA SER A 117 14.08 6.89 13.74
C SER A 117 14.70 8.11 13.08
N ASP A 118 13.97 8.75 12.15
CA ASP A 118 14.49 9.88 11.37
C ASP A 118 13.37 10.77 10.83
N VAL A 119 13.67 12.06 10.67
CA VAL A 119 12.81 13.06 10.03
C VAL A 119 13.63 13.88 9.04
N GLN A 120 13.34 13.73 7.76
CA GLN A 120 13.96 14.48 6.68
C GLN A 120 13.01 15.57 6.18
N LEU A 121 13.40 16.84 6.32
CA LEU A 121 12.62 17.98 5.83
C LEU A 121 12.92 18.29 4.36
N PHE A 122 11.87 18.67 3.62
CA PHE A 122 11.92 19.20 2.26
C PHE A 122 11.19 20.55 2.23
N PRO A 123 11.84 21.65 2.68
CA PRO A 123 11.18 22.96 2.78
C PRO A 123 10.66 23.49 1.45
N GLU A 124 11.37 23.21 0.34
CA GLU A 124 10.97 23.63 -1.01
C GLU A 124 9.65 22.98 -1.45
N GLU A 125 9.36 21.78 -0.94
CA GLU A 125 8.12 21.03 -1.22
C GLU A 125 7.06 21.20 -0.11
N ASN A 126 7.33 22.00 0.93
CA ASN A 126 6.53 22.04 2.16
C ASN A 126 6.21 20.63 2.68
N SER A 127 7.20 19.74 2.71
CA SER A 127 6.99 18.34 3.09
C SER A 127 8.11 17.78 3.96
N ALA A 128 7.86 16.62 4.55
CA ALA A 128 8.84 15.87 5.32
C ALA A 128 8.68 14.37 5.05
N ILE A 129 9.75 13.60 5.12
CA ILE A 129 9.70 12.15 5.22
C ILE A 129 9.98 11.77 6.68
N VAL A 130 9.04 11.07 7.30
CA VAL A 130 9.18 10.53 8.66
C VAL A 130 9.40 9.03 8.54
N THR A 131 10.47 8.53 9.15
CA THR A 131 10.81 7.10 9.17
C THR A 131 10.66 6.54 10.58
N PHE A 132 9.97 5.41 10.71
CA PHE A 132 9.67 4.74 11.97
C PHE A 132 10.64 3.58 12.26
N CYS A 133 10.88 3.32 13.55
CA CYS A 133 11.72 2.21 14.01
C CYS A 133 11.10 0.83 13.77
N ASP A 134 9.77 0.72 13.68
CA ASP A 134 9.04 -0.53 13.46
C ASP A 134 7.95 -0.36 12.39
N ARG A 135 7.58 -1.46 11.72
CA ARG A 135 6.59 -1.50 10.63
C ARG A 135 5.14 -1.57 11.11
N LYS A 136 4.90 -1.44 12.41
CA LYS A 136 3.55 -1.59 12.97
C LYS A 136 2.67 -0.39 12.61
N GLY A 137 2.12 -0.44 11.40
CA GLY A 137 0.85 0.22 11.12
C GLY A 137 -0.23 -0.57 11.86
N ASN A 138 -0.63 -0.10 13.04
CA ASN A 138 -1.89 -0.55 13.62
C ASN A 138 -3.01 0.05 12.77
N ALA A 139 -3.52 -0.73 11.83
CA ALA A 139 -4.83 -0.52 11.22
C ALA A 139 -5.87 -1.34 12.00
#